data_AF-A0A9D1S1P0-F1
#
_entry.id   AF-A0A9D1S1P0-F1
#
_cell.length_a   1.000
_cell.length_b   1.000
_cell.length_c   1.000
_cell.angle_alpha   90.00
_cell.angle_beta   90.00
_cell.angle_gamma   90.00
#
_symmetry.space_group_name_H-M   'P 1'
#
loop_
_entity.id
_entity.type
_entity.pdbx_description
1 polymer ?
#
loop_
_entity_poly.entity_id
_entity_poly.type
_entity_poly.pdbx_seq_one_letter_code
_entity_poly.pdbx_strand_id
1 'polypeptide(L)'
;MYLLVSLVGAALVGATLTVLLAQVFGRGEMTEPVAARVEDRQHITQYGPDVTAEDVRNVQFSQSLRGYDPREVDMFLDVIQQRLAELEKQQPIGKGLR
;
A
#
# COMPACT_ATOMS: atom_id res chain seq x y z
N MET A 1 -24.22 41.64 -23.81
CA MET A 1 -22.80 41.72 -23.38
C MET A 1 -22.56 41.01 -22.05
N TYR A 2 -23.16 41.44 -20.94
CA TYR A 2 -22.91 40.90 -19.59
C TYR A 2 -23.20 39.40 -19.42
N LEU A 3 -24.26 38.88 -20.04
CA LEU A 3 -24.59 37.45 -20.00
C LEU A 3 -23.49 36.58 -20.63
N LEU A 4 -22.93 37.01 -21.76
CA LEU A 4 -21.85 36.28 -22.44
C LEU A 4 -20.58 36.27 -21.58
N VAL A 5 -20.22 37.42 -21.00
CA VAL A 5 -19.04 37.54 -20.13
C VAL A 5 -19.18 36.69 -18.86
N SER A 6 -20.36 36.70 -18.23
CA SER A 6 -20.64 35.88 -17.04
C SER A 6 -20.64 34.38 -17.34
N LEU A 7 -21.15 33.98 -18.50
CA LEU A 7 -21.19 32.57 -18.91
C LEU A 7 -19.78 32.03 -19.16
N VAL A 8 -18.93 32.82 -19.81
CA VAL A 8 -17.51 32.49 -20.01
C VAL A 8 -16.78 32.42 -18.66
N GLY A 9 -17.01 33.39 -17.77
CA GLY A 9 -16.41 33.38 -16.43
C GLY A 9 -16.81 32.16 -15.59
N ALA A 10 -18.10 31.81 -15.57
CA ALA A 10 -18.60 30.64 -14.84
C ALA A 10 -18.04 29.33 -15.40
N ALA A 11 -17.92 29.22 -16.74
CA ALA A 11 -17.31 28.06 -17.38
C ALA A 11 -15.82 27.91 -17.03
N LEU A 12 -15.07 29.02 -17.02
CA LEU A 12 -13.66 29.01 -16.59
C LEU A 12 -13.51 28.59 -15.13
N VAL A 13 -14.31 29.18 -14.24
CA VAL A 13 -14.28 28.84 -12.81
C VAL A 13 -14.65 27.37 -12.60
N GLY A 14 -15.68 26.87 -13.27
CA GLY A 14 -16.09 25.47 -13.21
C GLY A 14 -15.02 24.52 -13.74
N ALA A 15 -14.40 24.85 -14.87
CA ALA A 15 -13.30 24.07 -15.44
C ALA A 15 -12.08 24.05 -14.50
N THR A 16 -11.69 25.20 -13.96
CA THR A 16 -10.60 25.31 -12.99
C THR A 16 -10.91 24.52 -11.71
N LEU A 17 -12.10 24.66 -11.14
CA LEU A 17 -12.54 23.89 -9.97
C LEU A 17 -12.54 22.39 -10.26
N THR A 18 -13.03 21.97 -11.42
CA THR A 18 -13.04 20.56 -11.82
C THR A 18 -11.62 20.02 -11.96
N VAL A 19 -10.70 20.78 -12.55
CA VAL A 19 -9.29 20.42 -12.62
C VAL A 19 -8.69 20.34 -11.22
N LEU A 20 -8.90 21.33 -10.36
CA LEU A 20 -8.36 21.32 -8.99
C LEU A 20 -8.90 20.16 -8.16
N LEU A 21 -10.21 19.89 -8.24
CA LEU A 21 -10.82 18.74 -7.57
C LEU A 21 -10.32 17.42 -8.16
N ALA A 22 -10.14 17.31 -9.48
CA ALA A 22 -9.51 16.14 -10.09
C ALA A 22 -8.05 15.99 -9.64
N GLN A 23 -7.32 17.06 -9.33
CA GLN A 23 -5.96 16.95 -8.80
C GLN A 23 -5.92 16.52 -7.33
N VAL A 24 -6.87 17.02 -6.52
CA VAL A 24 -7.00 16.70 -5.08
C VAL A 24 -7.59 15.31 -4.85
N PHE A 25 -8.59 14.92 -5.63
CA PHE A 25 -9.37 13.70 -5.45
C PHE A 25 -9.17 12.65 -6.54
N GLY A 26 -8.82 13.05 -7.76
CA GLY A 26 -9.14 12.29 -8.98
C GLY A 26 -8.00 12.07 -9.96
N ARG A 27 -6.74 12.25 -9.58
CA ARG A 27 -5.62 11.78 -10.38
C ARG A 27 -5.39 10.34 -9.95
N GLY A 28 -6.22 9.47 -10.53
CA GLY A 28 -6.15 8.02 -10.36
C GLY A 28 -4.69 7.62 -10.36
N GLU A 29 -4.29 6.97 -9.27
CA GLU A 29 -2.95 6.45 -9.13
C GLU A 29 -2.58 5.76 -10.45
N MET A 30 -1.61 6.33 -11.17
CA MET A 30 -0.87 5.54 -12.16
C MET A 30 -0.30 4.42 -11.32
N THR A 31 -0.97 3.27 -11.33
CA THR A 31 -0.40 2.07 -10.76
C THR A 31 0.83 1.85 -11.60
N GLU A 32 1.97 2.26 -11.06
CA GLU A 32 3.30 1.80 -11.46
C GLU A 32 3.13 0.36 -11.98
N PRO A 33 3.58 0.05 -13.21
CA PRO A 33 3.57 -1.32 -13.70
C PRO A 33 4.09 -2.19 -12.57
N VAL A 34 3.42 -3.31 -12.24
CA VAL A 34 3.75 -4.12 -11.06
C VAL A 34 5.26 -4.38 -10.96
N ALA A 35 5.95 -4.50 -12.09
CA ALA A 35 7.41 -4.56 -12.20
C ALA A 35 8.16 -3.39 -11.51
N ALA A 36 7.81 -2.13 -11.78
CA ALA A 36 8.46 -0.95 -11.20
C ALA A 36 8.17 -0.80 -9.69
N ARG A 37 6.98 -1.23 -9.24
CA ARG A 37 6.64 -1.30 -7.80
C ARG A 37 7.32 -2.45 -7.05
N VAL A 38 7.70 -3.53 -7.74
CA VAL A 38 8.47 -4.63 -7.15
C VAL A 38 9.92 -4.20 -6.93
N GLU A 39 10.48 -3.35 -7.79
CA GLU A 39 11.83 -2.78 -7.61
C GLU A 39 11.92 -1.91 -6.34
N ASP A 40 10.88 -1.15 -6.00
CA ASP A 40 10.82 -0.33 -4.78
C ASP A 40 10.50 -1.16 -3.51
N ARG A 41 10.00 -2.40 -3.67
CA ARG A 41 9.71 -3.35 -2.57
C ARG A 41 10.90 -4.25 -2.24
N GLN A 42 12.13 -3.73 -2.25
CA GLN A 42 13.31 -4.51 -1.84
C GLN A 42 13.19 -5.10 -0.41
N HIS A 43 12.26 -4.58 0.41
CA HIS A 43 11.94 -5.11 1.73
C HIS A 43 11.26 -6.48 1.74
N ILE A 44 10.52 -6.91 0.71
CA ILE A 44 9.90 -8.26 0.76
C ILE A 44 10.88 -9.37 0.37
N THR A 45 11.88 -9.03 -0.45
CA THR A 45 12.95 -9.95 -0.87
C THR A 45 13.92 -10.32 0.25
N GLN A 46 13.85 -9.64 1.41
CA GLN A 46 14.64 -9.99 2.59
C GLN A 46 14.14 -11.29 3.26
N TYR A 47 12.88 -11.66 3.03
CA TYR A 47 12.29 -12.90 3.55
C TYR A 47 12.50 -14.01 2.53
N GLY A 48 13.10 -15.11 2.98
CA GLY A 48 13.35 -16.28 2.14
C GLY A 48 12.07 -17.01 1.71
N PRO A 49 12.18 -18.11 0.97
CA PRO A 49 11.02 -18.94 0.61
C PRO A 49 10.28 -19.47 1.85
N ASP A 50 11.00 -19.59 2.96
CA ASP A 50 10.46 -19.99 4.25
C ASP A 50 10.35 -18.76 5.17
N VAL A 51 9.12 -18.34 5.43
CA VAL A 51 8.81 -17.25 6.36
C VAL A 51 8.77 -17.81 7.78
N THR A 52 9.50 -17.19 8.72
CA THR A 52 9.49 -17.57 10.14
C THR A 52 8.56 -16.70 10.99
N ALA A 53 8.24 -17.13 12.21
CA ALA A 53 7.48 -16.35 13.18
C ALA A 53 8.19 -15.03 13.53
N GLU A 54 9.52 -15.04 13.57
CA GLU A 54 10.34 -13.84 13.75
C GLU A 54 10.27 -12.91 12.53
N ASP A 55 10.23 -13.46 11.33
CA ASP A 55 10.06 -12.68 10.10
C ASP A 55 8.71 -11.96 10.08
N VAL A 56 7.62 -12.64 10.46
CA VAL A 56 6.28 -12.04 10.58
C VAL A 56 6.25 -10.95 11.67
N ARG A 57 6.98 -11.14 12.77
CA ARG A 57 7.06 -10.13 13.84
C ARG A 57 7.79 -8.86 13.39
N ASN A 58 8.80 -9.01 12.53
CA ASN A 58 9.69 -7.92 12.13
C ASN A 58 9.33 -7.31 10.76
N VAL A 59 8.26 -7.76 10.11
CA VAL A 59 7.82 -7.26 8.81
C VAL A 59 7.34 -5.82 8.91
N GLN A 60 7.76 -5.01 7.94
CA GLN A 60 7.37 -3.61 7.84
C GLN A 60 6.74 -3.38 6.47
N PHE A 61 5.55 -2.75 6.48
CA PHE A 61 4.84 -2.36 5.28
C PHE A 61 4.94 -0.85 5.09
N SER A 62 5.04 -0.41 3.83
CA SER A 62 4.96 1.02 3.50
C SER A 62 3.53 1.53 3.68
N GLN A 63 3.39 2.77 4.17
CA GLN A 63 2.08 3.41 4.34
C GLN A 63 1.59 3.97 3.01
N SER A 64 0.30 3.79 2.71
CA SER A 64 -0.36 4.34 1.52
C SER A 64 -1.67 5.05 1.88
N LEU A 65 -2.00 6.10 1.12
CA LEU A 65 -3.23 6.90 1.28
C LEU A 65 -4.52 6.07 1.21
N ARG A 66 -4.46 4.91 0.57
CA ARG A 66 -5.50 3.88 0.53
C ARG A 66 -4.86 2.54 0.88
N GLY A 67 -5.56 1.69 1.61
CA GLY A 67 -5.05 0.38 2.03
C GLY A 67 -5.94 -0.22 3.13
N TYR A 68 -5.49 -1.36 3.66
CA TYR A 68 -6.11 -1.96 4.85
C TYR A 68 -5.83 -1.10 6.09
N ASP A 69 -6.73 -1.16 7.09
CA ASP A 69 -6.49 -0.51 8.39
C ASP A 69 -5.24 -1.16 9.03
N PRO A 70 -4.19 -0.39 9.37
CA PRO A 70 -2.98 -0.93 9.98
C PRO A 70 -3.28 -1.80 11.21
N ARG A 71 -4.26 -1.43 12.03
CA ARG A 71 -4.60 -2.17 13.25
C ARG A 71 -5.21 -3.53 12.96
N GLU A 72 -6.02 -3.63 11.90
CA GLU A 72 -6.60 -4.90 11.47
C GLU A 72 -5.51 -5.84 10.95
N VAL A 73 -4.57 -5.29 10.18
CA VAL A 73 -3.40 -6.04 9.69
C VAL A 73 -2.55 -6.52 10.87
N ASP A 74 -2.23 -5.67 11.84
CA ASP A 74 -1.42 -6.03 13.00
C ASP A 74 -2.07 -7.14 13.83
N MET A 75 -3.38 -7.03 14.12
CA MET A 75 -4.12 -8.08 14.84
C MET A 75 -4.09 -9.42 14.12
N PHE A 76 -4.19 -9.41 12.78
CA PHE A 76 -4.13 -10.63 11.99
C PHE A 76 -2.71 -11.23 11.98
N LEU A 77 -1.69 -10.39 11.87
CA LEU A 77 -0.29 -10.82 11.89
C LEU A 77 0.10 -11.44 13.24
N ASP A 78 -0.44 -10.94 14.36
CA ASP A 78 -0.25 -11.55 15.68
C ASP A 78 -0.74 -13.00 15.72
N VAL A 79 -1.91 -13.28 15.12
CA VAL A 79 -2.46 -14.64 15.03
C VAL A 79 -1.57 -15.53 14.17
N ILE A 80 -1.12 -15.03 13.01
CA ILE A 80 -0.20 -15.76 12.12
C ILE A 80 1.10 -16.07 12.84
N GLN A 81 1.70 -15.09 13.50
CA GLN A 81 2.96 -15.23 14.22
C GLN A 81 2.87 -16.31 15.30
N GLN A 82 1.77 -16.35 16.06
CA GLN A 82 1.53 -17.40 17.06
C GLN A 82 1.41 -18.79 16.42
N ARG A 83 0.67 -18.89 15.30
CA ARG A 83 0.52 -20.16 14.57
C ARG A 83 1.84 -20.65 14.01
N LEU A 84 2.63 -19.76 13.44
CA LEU A 84 3.91 -20.09 12.83
C LEU A 84 4.93 -20.50 13.91
N ALA A 85 4.95 -19.81 15.05
CA ALA A 85 5.78 -20.19 16.19
C ALA A 85 5.43 -21.58 16.74
N GLU A 86 4.17 -21.99 16.68
CA GLU A 86 3.76 -23.34 17.07
C GLU A 86 4.20 -24.40 16.06
N LEU A 87 4.11 -24.10 14.76
CA LEU A 87 4.59 -24.97 13.69
C LEU A 87 6.12 -25.15 13.75
N GLU A 88 6.86 -24.08 14.02
CA GLU A 88 8.33 -24.11 14.14
C GLU A 88 8.81 -24.99 15.29
N LYS A 89 8.06 -25.07 16.40
CA LYS A 89 8.38 -26.00 17.49
C LYS A 89 8.24 -27.46 17.07
N GLN A 90 7.28 -27.76 16.19
CA GLN A 90 6.99 -29.11 15.72
C GLN A 90 7.96 -29.53 14.61
N GLN A 91 8.33 -28.58 13.75
CA GLN A 91 9.27 -28.77 12.66
C GLN A 91 10.10 -27.50 12.53
N PRO A 92 11.35 -27.49 13.01
CA PRO A 92 12.19 -26.29 12.96
C PRO A 92 12.41 -25.91 11.49
N ILE A 93 11.84 -24.77 11.10
CA ILE A 93 12.04 -24.16 9.80
C ILE A 93 13.48 -23.66 9.77
N GLY A 94 14.36 -24.41 9.11
CA GLY A 94 15.79 -24.15 9.11
C GLY A 94 16.15 -22.94 8.25
N LYS A 95 16.42 -21.79 8.89
CA LYS A 95 17.16 -20.68 8.23
C LYS A 95 18.65 -21.02 8.00
N GLY A 96 19.11 -22.17 8.51
CA GLY A 96 20.50 -22.60 8.48
C GLY A 96 20.81 -23.57 7.35
N LEU A 97 20.94 -23.08 6.11
CA LEU A 97 21.78 -23.69 5.09
C LEU A 97 22.07 -22.75 3.91
N ARG A 98 22.53 -21.52 4.17
CA ARG A 98 23.35 -20.73 3.22
C ARG A 98 24.35 -19.86 3.97
#